data_AF-A0A849MC21-F1
#
_entry.id   AF-A0A849MC21-F1
#
_cell.length_a   1.000
_cell.length_b   1.000
_cell.length_c   1.000
_cell.angle_alpha   90.00
_cell.angle_beta   90.00
_cell.angle_gamma   90.00
#
_symmetry.space_group_name_H-M   'P 1'
#
loop_
_entity.id
_entity.type
_entity.pdbx_description
1 polymer ?
#
loop_
_entity_poly.entity_id
_entity_poly.type
_entity_poly.pdbx_seq_one_letter_code
_entity_poly.pdbx_strand_id
1 'polypeptide(L)'
;MNNDQTFQKLVSFLESNDITVKSDRGNFKGGIVRYYEDKYLYLNRKLDTESKIKLIIKEIEDLNFDASEINEDILEIIKHNNEK
;
A
#
# COMPACT_ATOMS: atom_id res chain seq x y z
N MET A 1 -6.35 7.57 -14.11
CA MET A 1 -6.47 7.94 -12.68
C MET A 1 -5.25 8.76 -12.29
N ASN A 2 -5.38 9.81 -11.46
CA ASN A 2 -4.20 10.55 -11.00
C ASN A 2 -3.52 9.84 -9.81
N ASN A 3 -2.26 10.17 -9.50
CA ASN A 3 -1.51 9.49 -8.44
C ASN A 3 -2.17 9.63 -7.06
N ASP A 4 -2.76 10.77 -6.74
CA ASP A 4 -3.40 10.97 -5.44
C ASP A 4 -4.63 10.07 -5.27
N GLN A 5 -5.46 9.90 -6.31
CA GLN A 5 -6.59 8.97 -6.30
C GLN A 5 -6.11 7.51 -6.15
N THR A 6 -5.07 7.13 -6.88
CA THR A 6 -4.47 5.78 -6.77
C THR A 6 -3.97 5.52 -5.36
N PHE A 7 -3.26 6.48 -4.78
CA PHE A 7 -2.77 6.38 -3.41
C PHE A 7 -3.91 6.23 -2.41
N GLN A 8 -4.97 7.05 -2.50
CA GLN A 8 -6.10 6.95 -1.58
C GLN A 8 -6.83 5.60 -1.70
N LYS A 9 -7.06 5.09 -2.92
CA LYS A 9 -7.69 3.76 -3.11
C LYS A 9 -6.87 2.65 -2.45
N LEU A 10 -5.54 2.66 -2.64
CA LEU A 10 -4.65 1.67 -2.05
C LEU A 10 -4.62 1.76 -0.51
N VAL A 11 -4.62 2.97 0.05
CA VAL A 11 -4.71 3.17 1.50
C VAL A 11 -6.04 2.65 2.04
N SER A 12 -7.16 3.01 1.42
CA SER A 12 -8.48 2.54 1.86
C SER A 12 -8.60 1.01 1.79
N PHE A 13 -8.00 0.39 0.78
CA PHE A 13 -7.95 -1.07 0.67
C PHE A 13 -7.17 -1.72 1.82
N LEU A 14 -6.02 -1.17 2.20
CA LEU A 14 -5.25 -1.69 3.33
C LEU A 14 -6.02 -1.52 4.65
N GLU A 15 -6.64 -0.35 4.85
CA GLU A 15 -7.41 -0.08 6.07
C GLU A 15 -8.67 -0.94 6.17
N SER A 16 -9.32 -1.28 5.05
CA SER A 16 -10.44 -2.25 5.04
C SER A 16 -10.02 -3.69 5.33
N ASN A 17 -8.72 -3.98 5.26
CA ASN A 17 -8.12 -5.29 5.56
C ASN A 17 -7.30 -5.25 6.86
N ASP A 18 -7.70 -4.41 7.81
CA ASP A 18 -7.09 -4.28 9.15
C ASP A 18 -5.58 -3.93 9.14
N ILE A 19 -5.11 -3.24 8.09
CA ILE A 19 -3.75 -2.72 8.00
C ILE A 19 -3.80 -1.19 8.08
N THR A 20 -3.44 -0.66 9.25
CA THR A 20 -3.45 0.79 9.47
C THR A 20 -2.25 1.44 8.77
N VAL A 21 -2.50 2.47 7.96
CA VAL A 21 -1.44 3.21 7.27
C VAL A 21 -0.97 4.39 8.12
N LYS A 22 0.32 4.45 8.45
CA LYS A 22 0.94 5.52 9.23
C LYS A 22 2.05 6.20 8.43
N SER A 23 2.24 7.48 8.67
CA SER A 23 3.31 8.28 8.05
C SER A 23 4.26 8.84 9.08
N ASP A 24 5.55 8.51 8.97
CA ASP A 24 6.57 8.96 9.93
C ASP A 24 7.85 9.48 9.24
N ARG A 25 8.71 10.18 10.01
CA ARG A 25 10.02 10.66 9.56
C ARG A 25 11.10 9.68 10.01
N GLY A 26 12.07 9.42 9.15
CA GLY A 26 13.23 8.61 9.52
C GLY A 26 14.11 8.27 8.32
N ASN A 27 15.08 7.38 8.55
CA ASN A 27 15.95 6.83 7.51
C ASN A 27 15.45 5.45 7.05
N PHE A 28 14.23 5.42 6.52
CA PHE A 28 13.59 4.23 5.96
C PHE A 28 12.74 4.63 4.75
N LYS A 29 12.32 3.68 3.90
CA LYS A 29 11.38 3.98 2.80
C LYS A 29 9.93 3.79 3.27
N GLY A 30 9.66 2.60 3.76
CA GLY A 30 8.39 2.18 4.31
C GLY A 30 8.38 0.67 4.44
N GLY A 31 7.27 0.11 4.90
CA GLY A 31 7.05 -1.33 4.95
C GLY A 31 6.01 -1.72 5.99
N ILE A 32 5.54 -2.95 5.88
CA ILE A 32 4.61 -3.52 6.85
C ILE A 32 5.34 -3.99 8.10
N VAL A 33 4.79 -3.62 9.24
CA VAL A 33 5.24 -4.03 10.56
C VAL A 33 4.06 -4.65 11.29
N ARG A 34 4.32 -5.77 11.98
CA ARG A 34 3.37 -6.39 12.88
C ARG A 34 3.70 -6.02 14.32
N TYR A 35 2.70 -5.56 15.07
CA TYR A 35 2.82 -5.32 16.50
C TYR A 35 1.68 -6.06 17.21
N TYR A 36 2.02 -7.14 17.92
CA TYR A 36 1.05 -8.14 18.38
C TYR A 36 0.18 -8.70 17.24
N GLU A 37 -1.13 -8.49 17.29
CA GLU A 37 -2.09 -8.94 16.28
C GLU A 37 -2.32 -7.90 15.19
N ASP A 38 -1.93 -6.65 15.43
CA ASP A 38 -2.15 -5.54 14.50
C ASP A 38 -1.07 -5.48 13.41
N LYS A 39 -1.51 -5.11 12.21
CA LYS A 39 -0.62 -4.79 11.08
C LYS A 39 -0.64 -3.29 10.82
N TYR A 40 0.55 -2.74 10.59
CA TYR A 40 0.75 -1.34 10.26
C TYR A 40 1.61 -1.21 9.02
N LEU A 41 1.18 -0.41 8.05
CA LEU A 41 2.05 0.04 6.98
C LEU A 41 2.66 1.39 7.38
N TYR A 42 3.97 1.46 7.55
CA TYR A 42 4.66 2.73 7.75
C TYR A 42 5.17 3.28 6.42
N LEU A 43 4.86 4.54 6.14
CA LEU A 43 5.35 5.29 4.97
C LEU A 43 6.27 6.42 5.44
N ASN A 44 7.41 6.60 4.78
CA ASN A 44 8.23 7.78 5.05
C ASN A 44 7.57 9.02 4.46
N ARG A 45 7.40 10.06 5.28
CA ARG A 45 6.83 11.36 4.87
C ARG A 45 7.57 12.02 3.71
N LYS A 46 8.87 11.76 3.54
CA LYS A 46 9.72 12.33 2.49
C LYS A 46 9.52 11.68 1.11
N LEU A 47 8.86 10.51 1.04
CA LEU A 47 8.56 9.90 -0.25
C LEU A 47 7.47 10.68 -0.99
N ASP A 48 7.69 10.88 -2.28
CA ASP A 48 6.66 11.36 -3.19
C ASP A 48 5.53 10.32 -3.34
N THR A 49 4.40 10.75 -3.89
CA THR A 49 3.21 9.91 -4.02
C THR A 49 3.46 8.68 -4.89
N GLU A 50 4.25 8.78 -5.96
CA GLU A 50 4.54 7.65 -6.85
C GLU A 50 5.37 6.59 -6.14
N SER A 51 6.41 7.00 -5.41
CA SER A 51 7.22 6.12 -4.59
C SER A 51 6.40 5.41 -3.51
N LYS A 52 5.43 6.10 -2.90
CA LYS A 52 4.50 5.50 -1.92
C LYS A 52 3.58 4.47 -2.56
N ILE A 53 3.03 4.74 -3.75
CA ILE A 53 2.20 3.79 -4.50
C ILE A 53 2.99 2.51 -4.80
N LYS A 54 4.20 2.66 -5.35
CA LYS A 54 5.08 1.51 -5.66
C LYS A 54 5.37 0.68 -4.43
N LEU A 55 5.62 1.33 -3.29
CA LEU A 55 5.85 0.65 -2.03
C LEU A 55 4.59 -0.10 -1.57
N ILE A 56 3.41 0.54 -1.58
CA ILE A 56 2.16 -0.13 -1.18
C ILE A 56 1.88 -1.35 -2.06
N ILE A 57 2.01 -1.22 -3.39
CA ILE A 57 1.77 -2.33 -4.32
C ILE A 57 2.69 -3.51 -3.98
N LYS A 58 3.98 -3.25 -3.80
CA LYS A 58 4.95 -4.28 -3.42
C LYS A 58 4.54 -4.99 -2.11
N GLU A 59 4.12 -4.23 -1.10
CA GLU A 59 3.72 -4.82 0.18
C GLU A 59 2.39 -5.61 0.07
N ILE A 60 1.46 -5.19 -0.79
CA ILE A 60 0.24 -5.96 -1.09
C ILE A 60 0.59 -7.29 -1.76
N GLU A 61 1.50 -7.28 -2.73
CA GLU A 61 1.99 -8.50 -3.39
C GLU A 61 2.71 -9.43 -2.39
N ASP A 62 3.55 -8.87 -1.51
CA ASP A 62 4.30 -9.62 -0.50
C ASP A 62 3.39 -10.23 0.59
N LEU A 63 2.24 -9.60 0.88
CA LEU A 63 1.25 -10.14 1.83
C LEU A 63 0.48 -11.35 1.30
N ASN A 64 0.55 -11.60 -0.01
CA ASN A 64 -0.10 -12.73 -0.68
C ASN A 64 -1.58 -12.87 -0.29
N PHE A 65 -2.32 -11.76 -0.41
CA PHE A 65 -3.78 -11.72 -0.23
C PHE A 65 -4.46 -12.78 -1.10
N ASP A 66 -5.52 -13.38 -0.59
CA ASP A 66 -6.36 -14.26 -1.38
C ASP A 66 -7.08 -13.47 -2.46
N ALA A 67 -7.32 -14.10 -3.61
CA ALA A 67 -7.99 -13.44 -4.73
C ALA A 67 -9.39 -12.91 -4.40
N SER A 68 -10.04 -13.45 -3.35
CA SER A 68 -11.32 -12.97 -2.82
C SER A 68 -11.20 -11.71 -1.96
N GLU A 69 -10.01 -11.39 -1.46
CA GLU A 69 -9.75 -10.22 -0.62
C GLU A 69 -9.43 -8.98 -1.47
N ILE A 70 -8.88 -9.18 -2.68
CA ILE A 70 -8.54 -8.10 -3.60
C ILE A 70 -9.71 -7.80 -4.54
N ASN A 71 -10.22 -6.56 -4.50
CA ASN A 71 -11.25 -6.13 -5.44
C ASN A 71 -10.67 -5.84 -6.86
N GLU A 72 -11.54 -5.81 -7.87
CA GLU A 72 -11.15 -5.61 -9.27
C GLU A 72 -10.37 -4.30 -9.48
N ASP A 73 -10.80 -3.21 -8.83
CA ASP A 73 -10.14 -1.90 -8.88
C ASP A 73 -8.65 -1.96 -8.47
N ILE A 74 -8.33 -2.69 -7.40
CA ILE A 74 -6.96 -2.82 -6.89
C ILE A 74 -6.13 -3.72 -7.81
N LEU A 75 -6.73 -4.79 -8.36
CA LEU A 75 -6.06 -5.65 -9.35
C LEU A 75 -5.68 -4.87 -10.61
N GLU A 76 -6.55 -3.98 -11.11
CA GLU A 76 -6.24 -3.12 -12.25
C GLU A 76 -5.08 -2.16 -11.94
N ILE A 77 -5.06 -1.58 -10.74
CA ILE A 77 -3.97 -0.70 -10.29
C ILE A 77 -2.63 -1.45 -10.27
N ILE A 78 -2.60 -2.66 -9.71
CA ILE A 78 -1.38 -3.48 -9.62
C ILE A 78 -0.88 -3.82 -11.03
N LYS A 79 -1.74 -4.34 -11.90
CA LYS A 79 -1.39 -4.69 -13.29
C LYS A 79 -0.81 -3.50 -14.05
N HIS A 80 -1.47 -2.34 -13.99
CA HIS A 80 -1.04 -1.15 -14.72
C HIS A 80 0.31 -0.59 -14.24
N ASN A 81 0.67 -0.78 -12.96
CA ASN A 81 1.95 -0.32 -12.43
C ASN A 81 3.10 -1.32 -12.69
N ASN A 82 2.80 -2.59 -12.93
CA ASN A 82 3.80 -3.60 -13.30
C ASN A 82 4.17 -3.57 -14.80
N GLU A 83 3.34 -2.95 -15.65
CA GLU A 83 3.59 -2.77 -17.09
C GLU A 83 4.41 -1.51 -17.43
N LYS A 84 4.79 -0.70 -16.44
CA LYS A 84 5.54 0.56 -16.58
C LYS A 84 6.96 0.46 -16.07
#